data_AF-A0A6I9N306-F1
#
_entry.id   AF-A0A6I9N306-F1
#
_cell.length_a   1.000
_cell.length_b   1.000
_cell.length_c   1.000
_cell.angle_alpha   90.00
_cell.angle_beta   90.00
_cell.angle_gamma   90.00
#
_symmetry.space_group_name_H-M   'P 1'
#
loop_
_entity.id
_entity.type
_entity.pdbx_description
1 polymer ?
#
loop_
_entity_poly.entity_id
_entity_poly.type
_entity_poly.pdbx_seq_one_letter_code
_entity_poly.pdbx_strand_id
1 'polypeptide(L)'
;MEEVDKILIHALKQVGTEVSQETGSVRQFSSELIVEAVVRCVRVIDPGLGGALPTSLPPGMSARFRVGMSLAQACQDVGYKGEIGYQTFLYSNEPEIRSLLMFLVEKLPRESAEASDQPQGTPPSTHTEKKKCST
;
A
#
# COMPACT_ATOMS: atom_id res chain seq x y z
N MET A 1 -5.07 -3.17 -13.21
CA MET A 1 -3.69 -3.15 -12.66
C MET A 1 -3.37 -1.79 -12.05
N GLU A 2 -3.73 -0.67 -12.69
CA GLU A 2 -3.59 0.69 -12.13
C GLU A 2 -4.47 0.98 -10.90
N GLU A 3 -5.68 0.42 -10.80
CA GLU A 3 -6.53 0.61 -9.62
C GLU A 3 -5.93 0.02 -8.34
N VAL A 4 -5.29 -1.15 -8.45
CA VAL A 4 -4.61 -1.82 -7.33
C VAL A 4 -3.47 -0.94 -6.83
N ASP A 5 -2.69 -0.34 -7.75
CA ASP A 5 -1.62 0.58 -7.38
C ASP A 5 -2.15 1.82 -6.67
N LYS A 6 -3.25 2.40 -7.15
CA LYS A 6 -3.89 3.54 -6.48
C LYS A 6 -4.32 3.19 -5.06
N ILE A 7 -4.99 2.04 -4.87
CA ILE A 7 -5.41 1.57 -3.54
C ILE A 7 -4.20 1.40 -2.62
N LEU A 8 -3.14 0.77 -3.13
CA LEU A 8 -1.87 0.59 -2.42
C LEU A 8 -1.27 1.93 -1.97
N ILE A 9 -1.10 2.87 -2.91
CA ILE A 9 -0.53 4.19 -2.64
C ILE A 9 -1.38 4.95 -1.61
N HIS A 10 -2.70 4.93 -1.76
CA HIS A 10 -3.62 5.58 -0.81
C HIS A 10 -3.50 5.01 0.59
N ALA A 11 -3.44 3.70 0.73
CA ALA A 11 -3.32 3.07 2.03
C ALA A 11 -1.93 3.30 2.64
N LEU A 12 -0.84 3.23 1.86
CA LEU A 12 0.49 3.57 2.34
C LEU A 12 0.55 4.99 2.91
N LYS A 13 -0.14 5.94 2.27
CA LYS A 13 -0.31 7.31 2.78
C LYS A 13 -1.08 7.37 4.11
N GLN A 14 -2.11 6.53 4.29
CA GLN A 14 -2.86 6.45 5.55
C GLN A 14 -2.01 5.92 6.72
N VAL A 15 -1.07 5.02 6.45
CA VAL A 15 -0.08 4.54 7.43
C VAL A 15 1.00 5.62 7.71
N GLY A 16 1.00 6.71 6.95
CA GLY A 16 1.94 7.83 7.09
C GLY A 16 3.19 7.71 6.21
N THR A 17 3.17 6.87 5.17
CA THR A 17 4.27 6.76 4.20
C THR A 17 4.36 7.97 3.28
N GLU A 18 5.55 8.57 3.15
CA GLU A 18 5.81 9.71 2.26
C GLU A 18 5.89 9.27 0.80
N VAL A 19 4.74 8.93 0.23
CA VAL A 19 4.61 8.63 -1.20
C VAL A 19 4.26 9.91 -1.96
N SER A 20 5.04 10.27 -2.98
CA SER A 20 4.78 11.48 -3.78
C SER A 20 3.39 11.43 -4.43
N GLN A 21 2.78 12.60 -4.62
CA GLN A 21 1.46 12.71 -5.25
C GLN A 21 1.49 12.33 -6.74
N GLU A 22 2.65 12.43 -7.37
CA GLU A 22 2.87 12.09 -8.78
C GLU A 22 3.15 10.60 -8.98
N THR A 23 3.40 9.86 -7.88
CA THR A 23 3.65 8.42 -7.94
C THR A 23 2.32 7.70 -8.21
N GLY A 24 2.18 7.19 -9.43
CA GLY A 24 0.97 6.48 -9.88
C GLY A 24 1.10 4.96 -9.91
N SER A 25 2.31 4.43 -9.72
CA SER A 25 2.55 2.99 -9.74
C SER A 25 3.68 2.55 -8.81
N VAL A 26 3.57 1.32 -8.31
CA VAL A 26 4.60 0.66 -7.50
C VAL A 26 5.96 0.55 -8.21
N ARG A 27 6.00 0.62 -9.56
CA ARG A 27 7.27 0.65 -10.34
C ARG A 27 8.17 1.82 -9.95
N GLN A 28 7.56 2.94 -9.56
CA GLN A 28 8.26 4.19 -9.26
C GLN A 28 8.80 4.21 -7.83
N PHE A 29 8.55 3.16 -7.04
CA PHE A 29 8.99 3.11 -5.67
C PHE A 29 10.50 2.85 -5.59
N SER A 30 11.19 3.71 -4.85
CA SER A 30 12.60 3.50 -4.53
C SER A 30 12.73 2.49 -3.40
N SER A 31 13.87 1.79 -3.31
CA SER A 31 14.14 0.84 -2.23
C SER A 31 14.00 1.45 -0.83
N GLU A 32 14.35 2.73 -0.66
CA GLU A 32 14.14 3.49 0.58
C GLU A 32 12.65 3.61 0.94
N LEU A 33 11.83 4.00 -0.05
CA LEU A 33 10.38 4.12 0.13
C LEU A 33 9.74 2.77 0.44
N ILE A 34 10.19 1.69 -0.23
CA ILE A 34 9.68 0.33 -0.01
C ILE A 34 9.98 -0.14 1.41
N VAL A 35 11.22 0.04 1.87
CA VAL A 35 11.61 -0.34 3.24
C VAL A 35 10.79 0.47 4.24
N GLU A 36 10.69 1.78 4.07
CA GLU A 36 9.91 2.62 4.96
C GLU A 36 8.42 2.20 5.00
N ALA A 37 7.82 1.98 3.84
CA ALA A 37 6.44 1.54 3.68
C ALA A 37 6.19 0.23 4.43
N VAL A 38 7.06 -0.77 4.23
CA VAL A 38 6.91 -2.09 4.84
C VAL A 38 7.07 -2.01 6.35
N VAL A 39 8.07 -1.28 6.87
CA VAL A 39 8.24 -1.08 8.32
C VAL A 39 7.01 -0.43 8.94
N ARG A 40 6.48 0.62 8.30
CA ARG A 40 5.28 1.31 8.79
C ARG A 40 4.07 0.39 8.78
N CYS A 41 3.85 -0.38 7.71
CA CYS A 41 2.75 -1.34 7.66
C CYS A 41 2.88 -2.41 8.73
N VAL A 42 4.05 -3.04 8.86
CA VAL A 42 4.32 -4.04 9.89
C VAL A 42 4.10 -3.46 11.28
N ARG A 43 4.54 -2.22 11.56
CA ARG A 43 4.31 -1.57 12.85
C ARG A 43 2.83 -1.38 13.19
N VAL A 44 1.98 -1.13 12.19
CA VAL A 44 0.53 -1.00 12.40
C VAL A 44 -0.13 -2.37 12.62
N ILE A 45 0.35 -3.42 11.94
CA ILE A 45 -0.15 -4.79 12.09
C ILE A 45 0.32 -5.39 13.42
N ASP A 46 1.63 -5.32 13.68
CA ASP A 46 2.31 -5.80 14.86
C ASP A 46 3.37 -4.78 15.32
N PRO A 47 3.06 -3.96 16.35
CA PRO A 47 3.97 -2.93 16.83
C PRO A 47 5.24 -3.50 17.48
N GLY A 48 5.22 -4.76 17.93
CA GLY A 48 6.39 -5.44 18.50
C GLY A 48 7.46 -5.70 17.45
N LEU A 49 7.06 -6.26 16.30
CA LEU A 49 7.95 -6.50 15.16
C LEU A 49 8.38 -5.18 14.51
N GLY A 50 7.43 -4.29 14.22
CA GLY A 50 7.72 -3.02 13.55
C GLY A 50 8.56 -2.04 14.39
N GLY A 51 8.52 -2.15 15.72
CA GLY A 51 9.33 -1.34 16.63
C GLY A 51 10.84 -1.65 16.56
N ALA A 52 11.21 -2.88 16.18
CA ALA A 52 12.60 -3.32 16.10
C ALA A 52 13.25 -3.00 14.74
N LEU A 53 12.46 -2.61 13.73
CA LEU A 53 12.92 -2.41 12.36
C LEU A 53 13.28 -0.94 12.09
N PRO A 54 14.41 -0.66 11.39
CA PRO A 54 14.76 0.69 10.98
C PRO A 54 13.95 1.12 9.76
N THR A 55 13.37 2.32 9.81
CA THR A 55 12.57 2.91 8.73
C THR A 55 13.40 3.43 7.54
N SER A 56 14.73 3.45 7.65
CA SER A 56 15.62 3.97 6.61
C SER A 56 16.76 3.00 6.33
N LEU A 57 17.21 2.94 5.08
CA LEU A 57 18.36 2.11 4.73
C LEU A 57 19.67 2.79 5.15
N PRO A 58 20.56 2.06 5.86
CA PRO A 58 21.90 2.56 6.15
C PRO A 58 22.75 2.66 4.87
N PRO A 59 23.81 3.48 4.85
CA PRO A 59 24.67 3.64 3.68
C PRO A 59 25.53 2.40 3.37
N GLY A 60 25.83 1.57 4.37
CA GLY A 60 26.67 0.38 4.21
C GLY A 60 25.90 -0.84 3.68
N MET A 61 26.41 -1.49 2.63
CA MET A 61 25.78 -2.68 2.02
C MET A 61 25.55 -3.83 3.01
N SER A 62 26.48 -4.08 3.93
CA SER A 62 26.30 -5.11 4.97
C SER A 62 25.15 -4.79 5.92
N ALA A 63 24.95 -3.50 6.23
CA ALA A 63 23.84 -3.05 7.05
C ALA A 63 22.52 -3.12 6.27
N ARG A 64 22.52 -2.77 4.98
CA ARG A 64 21.34 -2.93 4.10
C ARG A 64 20.91 -4.38 3.98
N PHE A 65 21.86 -5.32 3.87
CA PHE A 65 21.57 -6.75 3.89
C PHE A 65 20.87 -7.15 5.19
N ARG A 66 21.41 -6.75 6.35
CA ARG A 66 20.77 -7.05 7.65
C ARG A 66 19.36 -6.48 7.73
N VAL A 67 19.16 -5.24 7.33
CA VAL A 67 17.83 -4.61 7.31
C VAL A 67 16.87 -5.37 6.40
N GLY A 68 17.29 -5.69 5.18
CA GLY A 68 16.50 -6.48 4.24
C GLY A 68 16.12 -7.86 4.77
N MET A 69 17.05 -8.53 5.46
CA MET A 69 16.78 -9.82 6.11
C MET A 69 15.80 -9.68 7.28
N SER A 70 15.97 -8.67 8.15
CA SER A 70 15.05 -8.41 9.25
C SER A 70 13.64 -8.09 8.75
N LEU A 71 13.51 -7.33 7.66
CA LEU A 71 12.23 -7.03 7.03
C LEU A 71 11.57 -8.30 6.46
N ALA A 72 12.34 -9.10 5.72
CA ALA A 72 11.87 -10.36 5.17
C ALA A 72 11.34 -11.29 6.28
N GLN A 73 12.06 -11.36 7.40
CA GLN A 73 11.65 -12.16 8.54
C GLN A 73 10.37 -11.63 9.18
N ALA A 74 10.30 -10.32 9.44
CA ALA A 74 9.10 -9.71 10.01
C ALA A 74 7.86 -9.92 9.11
N CYS A 75 8.01 -9.84 7.78
CA CYS A 75 6.95 -10.16 6.83
C CYS A 75 6.49 -11.62 6.94
N GLN A 76 7.41 -12.57 7.14
CA GLN A 76 7.06 -13.98 7.35
C GLN A 76 6.38 -14.21 8.70
N ASP A 77 6.83 -13.55 9.77
CA ASP A 77 6.23 -13.61 11.11
C ASP A 77 4.77 -13.11 11.12
N VAL A 78 4.44 -12.07 10.34
CA VAL A 78 3.04 -11.62 10.18
C VAL A 78 2.20 -12.56 9.29
N GLY A 79 2.82 -13.60 8.71
CA GLY A 79 2.16 -14.67 7.96
C GLY A 79 2.25 -14.56 6.45
N TYR A 80 3.21 -13.81 5.90
CA TYR A 80 3.47 -13.79 4.45
C TYR A 80 4.00 -15.16 4.00
N LYS A 81 3.35 -15.75 3.00
CA LYS A 81 3.70 -17.09 2.48
C LYS A 81 4.62 -17.06 1.27
N GLY A 82 4.91 -15.88 0.72
CA GLY A 82 5.81 -15.74 -0.42
C GLY A 82 7.28 -15.78 0.03
N GLU A 83 8.14 -16.20 -0.89
CA GLU A 83 9.59 -16.08 -0.69
C GLU A 83 9.97 -14.59 -0.70
N ILE A 84 10.55 -14.12 0.39
CA ILE A 84 11.00 -12.75 0.54
C ILE A 84 12.41 -12.73 1.11
N GLY A 85 13.26 -11.87 0.55
CA GLY A 85 14.63 -11.71 1.00
C GLY A 85 15.11 -10.27 0.85
N TYR A 86 16.37 -10.04 1.24
CA TYR A 86 16.98 -8.72 1.07
C TYR A 86 16.96 -8.24 -0.40
N GLN A 87 17.03 -9.16 -1.37
CA GLN A 87 16.97 -8.83 -2.79
C GLN A 87 15.63 -8.23 -3.19
N THR A 88 14.53 -8.73 -2.61
CA THR A 88 13.18 -8.21 -2.86
C THR A 88 13.06 -6.74 -2.45
N PHE A 89 13.84 -6.26 -1.47
CA PHE A 89 13.84 -4.84 -1.09
C PHE A 89 14.90 -4.01 -1.84
N LEU A 90 16.12 -4.54 -1.97
CA LEU A 90 17.25 -3.80 -2.58
C LEU A 90 17.18 -3.77 -4.11
N TYR A 91 16.68 -4.84 -4.73
CA TYR A 91 16.56 -5.03 -6.19
C TYR A 91 15.10 -5.26 -6.60
N SER A 92 14.18 -4.74 -5.78
CA SER A 92 12.73 -4.78 -5.91
C SER A 92 12.20 -5.00 -7.33
N ASN A 93 11.44 -6.08 -7.50
CA ASN A 93 10.64 -6.35 -8.70
C ASN A 93 9.18 -5.98 -8.45
N GLU A 94 8.52 -5.43 -9.47
CA GLU A 94 7.11 -5.04 -9.36
C GLU A 94 6.14 -6.13 -8.92
N PRO A 95 6.14 -7.35 -9.49
CA PRO A 95 5.18 -8.36 -9.06
C PRO A 95 5.40 -8.74 -7.60
N GLU A 96 6.65 -8.87 -7.15
CA GLU A 96 6.99 -9.18 -5.77
C GLU A 96 6.56 -8.07 -4.81
N ILE A 97 6.94 -6.83 -5.10
CA ILE A 97 6.60 -5.67 -4.27
C ILE A 97 5.09 -5.44 -4.23
N ARG A 98 4.40 -5.57 -5.37
CA ARG A 98 2.94 -5.44 -5.39
C ARG A 98 2.29 -6.48 -4.51
N SER A 99 2.66 -7.75 -4.64
CA SER A 99 2.09 -8.83 -3.82
C SER A 99 2.41 -8.67 -2.34
N LEU A 100 3.62 -8.24 -2.00
CA LEU A 100 4.04 -7.95 -0.63
C LEU A 100 3.21 -6.82 -0.02
N LEU A 101 3.18 -5.67 -0.70
CA LEU A 101 2.43 -4.52 -0.21
C LEU A 101 0.96 -4.87 -0.11
N MET A 102 0.37 -5.53 -1.12
CA MET A 102 -1.03 -5.97 -1.13
C MET A 102 -1.36 -6.80 0.12
N PHE A 103 -0.54 -7.80 0.43
CA PHE A 103 -0.71 -8.58 1.65
C PHE A 103 -0.67 -7.72 2.92
N LEU A 104 0.27 -6.77 3.01
CA LEU A 104 0.38 -5.88 4.17
C LEU A 104 -0.85 -4.98 4.30
N VAL A 105 -1.32 -4.34 3.22
CA VAL A 105 -2.53 -3.49 3.26
C VAL A 105 -3.79 -4.25 3.61
N GLU A 106 -3.90 -5.51 3.19
CA GLU A 106 -5.03 -6.35 3.56
C GLU A 106 -5.07 -6.68 5.06
N LYS A 107 -3.91 -6.63 5.72
CA LYS A 107 -3.76 -6.84 7.16
C LYS A 107 -3.89 -5.57 7.99
N LEU A 108 -3.75 -4.39 7.36
CA LEU A 108 -3.95 -3.12 8.06
C LEU A 108 -5.40 -3.02 8.58
N PRO A 109 -5.62 -2.37 9.73
CA PRO A 109 -6.96 -2.02 10.18
C PRO A 109 -7.58 -1.08 9.15
N ARG A 110 -8.42 -1.64 8.27
CA ARG A 110 -9.21 -0.86 7.32
C ARG A 110 -10.22 -0.06 8.14
N GLU A 111 -9.97 1.23 8.37
CA GLU A 111 -11.11 2.12 8.59
C GLU A 111 -12.02 1.94 7.39
N SER A 112 -13.25 1.55 7.67
CA SER A 112 -14.29 1.16 6.73
C SER A 112 -14.39 2.13 5.56
N ALA A 113 -13.71 1.82 4.45
CA ALA A 113 -13.88 2.53 3.19
C ALA A 113 -15.19 2.05 2.55
N GLU A 114 -16.32 2.42 3.17
CA GLU A 114 -17.58 2.59 2.46
C GLU A 114 -17.45 3.83 1.57
N ALA A 115 -16.72 3.74 0.46
CA ALA A 115 -16.71 4.76 -0.59
C ALA A 115 -15.98 4.26 -1.84
N SER A 116 -16.56 3.33 -2.59
CA SER A 116 -16.56 3.36 -4.06
C SER A 116 -17.29 2.14 -4.63
N ASP A 117 -18.59 2.02 -4.34
CA ASP A 117 -19.52 1.36 -5.27
C ASP A 117 -20.68 2.33 -5.47
N GLN A 118 -20.45 3.37 -6.29
CA GLN A 118 -21.57 4.07 -6.89
C GLN A 118 -21.84 3.34 -8.20
N PRO A 119 -23.00 2.68 -8.35
CA PRO A 119 -23.31 1.86 -9.50
C PRO A 119 -23.40 2.75 -10.73
N GLN A 120 -22.51 2.52 -11.70
CA GLN A 120 -22.56 3.15 -13.01
C GLN A 120 -23.71 2.54 -13.82
N GLY A 121 -24.95 2.89 -13.47
CA GLY A 121 -26.14 2.63 -14.28
C GLY A 121 -26.42 3.84 -15.19
N THR A 122 -26.28 3.66 -16.50
CA THR A 122 -26.91 4.52 -17.52
C THR A 122 -28.18 3.82 -18.06
N PRO A 123 -29.01 4.47 -18.90
CA PRO A 123 -30.01 5.54 -18.68
C PRO A 123 -31.46 5.02 -19.03
N PRO A 124 -32.58 5.79 -19.04
CA PRO A 124 -32.90 6.63 -20.21
C PRO A 124 -33.79 7.88 -19.95
N SER A 125 -33.82 8.73 -20.98
CA SER A 125 -34.82 9.71 -21.44
C SER A 125 -36.18 9.79 -20.74
N THR A 126 -36.72 11.02 -20.71
CA THR A 126 -38.08 11.48 -21.14
C THR A 126 -38.56 12.59 -20.20
N HIS A 127 -38.72 13.83 -20.66
CA HIS A 127 -39.85 14.38 -21.43
C HIS A 127 -40.65 15.32 -20.51
N THR A 128 -40.79 16.58 -20.95
CA THR A 128 -41.94 17.50 -20.72
C THR A 128 -42.30 17.84 -19.26
N GLU A 129 -43.06 18.87 -18.91
CA GLU A 129 -43.52 20.14 -19.48
C GLU A 129 -44.45 20.73 -18.38
N LYS A 130 -44.49 22.07 -18.27
CA LYS A 130 -45.58 22.92 -17.73
C LYS A 130 -45.95 22.91 -16.22
N LYS A 131 -45.95 24.15 -15.69
CA LYS A 131 -47.01 24.87 -14.95
C LYS A 131 -47.84 24.06 -13.93
N LYS A 132 -48.00 24.62 -12.71
CA LYS A 132 -49.16 25.43 -12.26
C LYS A 132 -49.23 25.59 -10.72
N CYS A 133 -49.33 26.86 -10.30
CA CYS A 133 -50.12 27.46 -9.20
C CYS A 133 -50.66 26.59 -8.04
N SER A 134 -50.46 27.05 -6.80
CA SER A 134 -51.37 27.05 -5.62
C SER A 134 -50.51 27.15 -4.34
N THR A 135 -50.79 27.94 -3.30
CA THR A 135 -51.95 28.72 -2.85
C THR A 135 -51.42 29.86 -1.99
#